data_AF-A0A8T4N6G5-F1
#
_entry.id   AF-A0A8T4N6G5-F1
#
_cell.length_a   1.000
_cell.length_b   1.000
_cell.length_c   1.000
_cell.angle_alpha   90.00
_cell.angle_beta   90.00
_cell.angle_gamma   90.00
#
_symmetry.space_group_name_H-M   'P 1'
#
loop_
_entity.id
_entity.type
_entity.pdbx_description
1 polymer ?
#
loop_
_entity_poly.entity_id
_entity_poly.type
_entity_poly.pdbx_seq_one_letter_code
_entity_poly.pdbx_strand_id
1 'polypeptide(L)'
;MGLGISLSQGLEMSQSLCLSQTIDFARLMSIPDEVLRTVVGAVSYNPDMIESKIVSQKEGGSSGFFDASTKVKTIYGSLIPSKGDSEYTKCGTIMTPDLRGLEGCLGNYNTMVSADVTYVGRKEAKPELILSDHLKGSMRLSIMPLDSSIYPETSRLLDRLMSFDSWKRDILMKAYVVIGGKQREYMEEFDKAKFNIFNQGDLANELDIDHSTVSRLISNRWAEIRNISGGQQFLYIKDLLPTKDDLKRYISFKKLNGIMREEFDLGQAYSDREICEENAGLARRTITKYRDMNGIPGGPERNLVYKNGSRKEAFVFE
;
A
#
# COMPACT_ATOMS: atom_id res chain seq x y z
N MET A 1 -7.34 -31.38 26.21
CA MET A 1 -8.37 -30.61 25.50
C MET A 1 -8.08 -29.14 25.77
N GLY A 2 -7.64 -28.38 24.76
CA GLY A 2 -7.40 -26.94 24.91
C GLY A 2 -8.63 -26.17 24.48
N LEU A 3 -9.21 -25.38 25.39
CA LEU A 3 -10.24 -24.41 25.03
C LEU A 3 -9.55 -23.23 24.32
N GLY A 4 -9.61 -23.24 22.99
CA GLY A 4 -9.16 -22.13 22.18
C GLY A 4 -10.10 -20.94 22.37
N ILE A 5 -9.67 -19.93 23.12
CA ILE A 5 -10.35 -18.64 23.22
C ILE A 5 -10.34 -18.02 21.82
N SER A 6 -11.52 -17.63 21.30
CA SER A 6 -11.58 -17.01 19.97
C SER A 6 -10.90 -15.65 19.99
N LEU A 7 -10.35 -15.22 18.85
CA LEU A 7 -9.64 -13.94 18.76
C LEU A 7 -10.53 -12.74 19.16
N SER A 8 -11.85 -12.87 18.95
CA SER A 8 -12.87 -11.95 19.45
C SER A 8 -12.96 -11.88 20.98
N GLN A 9 -12.94 -13.01 21.69
CA GLN A 9 -13.00 -13.06 23.15
C GLN A 9 -11.70 -12.54 23.80
N GLY A 10 -10.56 -12.67 23.12
CA GLY A 10 -9.30 -12.06 23.55
C GLY A 10 -9.33 -10.52 23.52
N LEU A 11 -10.06 -9.93 22.56
CA LEU A 11 -10.18 -8.48 22.38
C LEU A 11 -11.20 -7.82 23.35
N GLU A 12 -12.12 -8.58 23.92
CA GLU A 12 -13.09 -8.09 24.92
C GLU A 12 -12.47 -7.90 26.31
N MET A 13 -11.43 -8.68 26.66
CA MET A 13 -10.90 -8.70 28.03
C MET A 13 -9.84 -7.64 28.38
N SER A 14 -9.31 -6.88 27.42
CA SER A 14 -8.18 -5.96 27.62
C SER A 14 -8.54 -4.47 27.48
N GLN A 15 -9.71 -4.06 27.96
CA GLN A 15 -10.24 -2.70 27.75
C GLN A 15 -10.26 -1.83 29.02
N SER A 16 -9.17 -1.10 29.26
CA SER A 16 -9.23 0.20 29.94
C SER A 16 -8.03 1.06 29.54
N LEU A 17 -8.21 2.11 28.73
CA LEU A 17 -7.20 3.18 28.55
C LEU A 17 -7.77 4.45 27.90
N CYS A 18 -7.00 5.54 27.98
CA CYS A 18 -7.50 6.90 27.73
C CYS A 18 -7.46 7.34 26.25
N LEU A 19 -8.63 7.30 25.61
CA LEU A 19 -8.94 8.10 24.42
C LEU A 19 -9.07 9.58 24.79
N SER A 20 -8.08 10.37 24.36
CA SER A 20 -8.12 11.82 24.45
C SER A 20 -7.13 12.35 23.42
N GLN A 21 -7.37 13.51 22.80
CA GLN A 21 -6.47 14.11 21.79
C GLN A 21 -6.67 13.50 20.31
N THR A 22 -6.13 14.11 19.20
CA THR A 22 -6.56 14.24 17.73
C THR A 22 -7.33 13.17 16.96
N ILE A 23 -7.71 13.61 15.74
CA ILE A 23 -7.39 12.92 14.47
C ILE A 23 -6.45 13.79 13.60
N ASP A 24 -5.18 13.41 13.42
CA ASP A 24 -4.33 14.01 12.38
C ASP A 24 -4.80 13.42 11.06
N PHE A 25 -5.54 14.20 10.28
CA PHE A 25 -6.13 13.75 9.01
C PHE A 25 -5.08 13.16 8.06
N ALA A 26 -3.86 13.70 8.06
CA ALA A 26 -2.77 13.17 7.26
C ALA A 26 -2.40 11.73 7.64
N ARG A 27 -2.50 11.35 8.92
CA ARG A 27 -2.23 9.98 9.40
C ARG A 27 -3.42 9.03 9.22
N LEU A 28 -4.66 9.52 9.24
CA LEU A 28 -5.81 8.66 8.91
C LEU A 28 -5.85 8.25 7.43
N MET A 29 -5.29 9.06 6.52
CA MET A 29 -5.19 8.70 5.10
C MET A 29 -4.45 7.36 4.91
N SER A 30 -3.36 7.16 5.66
CA SER A 30 -2.50 5.97 5.61
C SER A 30 -2.94 4.80 6.51
N ILE A 31 -3.99 4.98 7.32
CA ILE A 31 -4.55 3.90 8.16
C ILE A 31 -5.50 3.04 7.30
N PRO A 32 -5.47 1.70 7.38
CA PRO A 32 -6.43 0.83 6.68
C PRO A 32 -7.88 1.11 7.09
N ASP A 33 -8.82 0.93 6.16
CA ASP A 33 -10.22 1.33 6.37
C ASP A 33 -10.90 0.43 7.42
N GLU A 34 -10.42 -0.81 7.58
CA GLU A 34 -10.79 -1.75 8.65
C GLU A 34 -10.43 -1.25 10.05
N VAL A 35 -9.25 -0.60 10.19
CA VAL A 35 -8.78 -0.03 11.45
C VAL A 35 -9.59 1.21 11.80
N LEU A 36 -9.91 2.05 10.81
CA LEU A 36 -10.79 3.21 11.01
C LEU A 36 -12.19 2.78 11.49
N ARG A 37 -12.75 1.69 10.94
CA ARG A 37 -14.01 1.10 11.42
C ARG A 37 -13.94 0.65 12.88
N THR A 38 -12.85 -0.01 13.26
CA THR A 38 -12.64 -0.47 14.64
C THR A 38 -12.59 0.71 15.62
N VAL A 39 -11.92 1.81 15.24
CA VAL A 39 -11.88 3.06 16.03
C VAL A 39 -13.28 3.66 16.18
N VAL A 40 -14.03 3.80 15.09
CA VAL A 40 -15.42 4.32 15.13
C VAL A 40 -16.33 3.45 16.00
N GLY A 41 -16.25 2.12 15.85
CA GLY A 41 -16.99 1.17 16.67
C GLY A 41 -16.69 1.37 18.16
N ALA A 42 -15.40 1.34 18.53
CA ALA A 42 -14.96 1.52 19.92
C ALA A 42 -15.42 2.86 20.55
N VAL A 43 -15.44 3.95 19.76
CA VAL A 43 -16.00 5.25 20.19
C VAL A 43 -17.52 5.14 20.40
N SER A 44 -18.25 4.53 19.47
CA SER A 44 -19.72 4.41 19.56
C SER A 44 -20.21 3.49 20.69
N TYR A 45 -19.43 2.49 21.10
CA TYR A 45 -19.78 1.57 22.19
C TYR A 45 -19.39 2.09 23.59
N ASN A 46 -18.66 3.21 23.71
CA ASN A 46 -18.21 3.74 25.01
C ASN A 46 -18.50 5.25 25.19
N PRO A 47 -19.70 5.76 24.86
CA PRO A 47 -19.94 7.20 24.70
C PRO A 47 -19.68 8.00 25.99
N ASP A 48 -20.09 7.51 27.17
CA ASP A 48 -19.85 8.20 28.45
C ASP A 48 -18.35 8.46 28.72
N MET A 49 -17.52 7.46 28.43
CA MET A 49 -16.08 7.53 28.64
C MET A 49 -15.43 8.52 27.68
N ILE A 50 -15.92 8.62 26.44
CA ILE A 50 -15.41 9.54 25.43
C ILE A 50 -15.86 10.97 25.74
N GLU A 51 -17.14 11.18 26.04
CA GLU A 51 -17.71 12.49 26.36
C GLU A 51 -17.00 13.11 27.56
N SER A 52 -16.88 12.36 28.67
CA SER A 52 -16.18 12.80 29.88
C SER A 52 -14.71 13.17 29.61
N LYS A 53 -14.01 12.42 28.75
CA LYS A 53 -12.63 12.71 28.35
C LYS A 53 -12.52 13.91 27.41
N ILE A 54 -13.49 14.18 26.54
CA ILE A 54 -13.48 15.39 25.70
C ILE A 54 -13.77 16.63 26.55
N VAL A 55 -14.77 16.57 27.43
CA VAL A 55 -15.17 17.72 28.27
C VAL A 55 -14.05 18.11 29.24
N SER A 56 -13.52 17.17 30.02
CA SER A 56 -12.42 17.44 30.97
C SER A 56 -11.16 18.01 30.32
N GLN A 57 -10.90 17.71 29.03
CA GLN A 57 -9.79 18.30 28.29
C GLN A 57 -10.02 19.73 27.82
N LYS A 58 -11.27 20.15 27.57
CA LYS A 58 -11.60 21.55 27.26
C LYS A 58 -11.40 22.45 28.47
N GLU A 59 -11.75 21.95 29.66
CA GLU A 59 -11.63 22.69 30.92
C GLU A 59 -10.17 22.88 31.36
N GLY A 60 -9.29 21.92 31.04
CA GLY A 60 -7.86 21.95 31.37
C GLY A 60 -7.00 22.98 30.62
N GLY A 61 -7.59 23.99 29.97
CA GLY A 61 -6.88 25.07 29.28
C GLY A 61 -6.10 24.66 28.02
N SER A 62 -6.15 23.38 27.62
CA SER A 62 -5.61 22.90 26.36
C SER A 62 -6.55 23.31 25.22
N SER A 63 -6.38 24.54 24.72
CA SER A 63 -7.03 25.02 23.48
C SER A 63 -6.51 24.32 22.21
N GLY A 64 -5.62 23.33 22.38
CA GLY A 64 -5.11 22.50 21.31
C GLY A 64 -6.20 21.61 20.74
N PHE A 65 -6.38 21.71 19.42
CA PHE A 65 -7.14 20.78 18.57
C PHE A 65 -6.44 19.40 18.51
N PHE A 66 -5.98 18.88 19.68
CA PHE A 66 -5.98 17.45 20.00
C PHE A 66 -4.66 16.74 19.46
N ASP A 67 -4.00 15.78 20.17
CA ASP A 67 -2.94 14.75 19.74
C ASP A 67 -3.32 13.21 19.89
N ALA A 68 -3.82 12.52 18.84
CA ALA A 68 -3.91 11.03 18.78
C ALA A 68 -2.93 10.43 17.78
N SER A 69 -2.15 11.29 17.14
CA SER A 69 -1.06 10.94 16.26
C SER A 69 -0.03 10.07 17.00
N THR A 70 0.08 10.28 18.32
CA THR A 70 0.91 9.52 19.26
C THR A 70 0.13 8.42 20.00
N LYS A 71 -1.21 8.51 20.12
CA LYS A 71 -2.01 7.55 20.90
C LYS A 71 -2.65 6.42 20.08
N VAL A 72 -2.95 6.63 18.79
CA VAL A 72 -3.21 5.51 17.87
C VAL A 72 -1.98 4.60 17.79
N LYS A 73 -0.76 5.16 17.90
CA LYS A 73 0.49 4.40 18.05
C LYS A 73 0.47 3.50 19.29
N THR A 74 0.05 4.04 20.44
CA THR A 74 -0.02 3.29 21.70
C THR A 74 -1.13 2.26 21.71
N ILE A 75 -2.34 2.61 21.26
CA ILE A 75 -3.49 1.69 21.13
C ILE A 75 -3.11 0.54 20.19
N TYR A 76 -2.54 0.84 19.03
CA TYR A 76 -2.09 -0.16 18.08
C TYR A 76 -0.92 -1.01 18.62
N GLY A 77 0.01 -0.39 19.36
CA GLY A 77 1.09 -1.09 20.05
C GLY A 77 0.61 -2.02 21.18
N SER A 78 -0.52 -1.72 21.81
CA SER A 78 -1.18 -2.59 22.80
C SER A 78 -2.15 -3.62 22.21
N LEU A 79 -2.53 -3.48 20.92
CA LEU A 79 -3.27 -4.48 20.16
C LEU A 79 -2.35 -5.59 19.58
N ILE A 80 -1.04 -5.37 19.58
CA ILE A 80 -0.03 -6.40 19.32
C ILE A 80 0.30 -7.06 20.67
N PRO A 81 0.25 -8.41 20.80
CA PRO A 81 0.69 -9.07 22.02
C PRO A 81 2.20 -8.85 22.21
N SER A 82 2.57 -8.01 23.18
CA SER A 82 3.96 -7.74 23.52
C SER A 82 4.62 -8.99 24.08
N LYS A 83 5.63 -9.50 23.36
CA LYS A 83 6.61 -10.42 23.96
C LYS A 83 7.55 -9.62 24.86
N GLY A 84 7.16 -9.48 26.13
CA GLY A 84 8.01 -9.01 27.23
C GLY A 84 8.08 -7.50 27.37
N ASP A 85 7.86 -7.03 28.60
CA ASP A 85 8.09 -5.66 29.01
C ASP A 85 9.57 -5.28 28.91
N SER A 86 9.85 -4.06 28.43
CA SER A 86 11.10 -3.36 28.76
C SER A 86 10.86 -1.85 28.75
N GLU A 87 11.12 -1.20 29.88
CA GLU A 87 10.65 0.17 30.19
C GLU A 87 11.35 1.32 29.44
N TYR A 88 12.21 1.02 28.45
CA TYR A 88 13.04 2.02 27.76
C TYR A 88 13.08 1.85 26.24
N THR A 89 11.94 1.97 25.57
CA THR A 89 11.89 2.22 24.12
C THR A 89 11.64 3.70 23.83
N LYS A 90 12.67 4.38 23.31
CA LYS A 90 12.53 5.73 22.72
C LYS A 90 11.39 5.72 21.70
N CYS A 91 10.58 6.78 21.69
CA CYS A 91 9.37 6.88 20.89
C CYS A 91 9.67 6.73 19.39
N GLY A 92 9.62 5.49 18.89
CA GLY A 92 9.88 5.16 17.50
C GLY A 92 8.88 5.87 16.59
N THR A 93 9.35 6.43 15.49
CA THR A 93 8.50 6.88 14.39
C THR A 93 7.57 5.72 14.01
N ILE A 94 6.27 5.98 13.80
CA ILE A 94 5.45 5.02 13.05
C ILE A 94 6.05 5.05 11.64
N MET A 95 6.85 4.04 11.31
CA MET A 95 6.62 3.34 10.06
C MET A 95 5.23 2.72 10.23
N THR A 96 4.28 3.03 9.36
CA THR A 96 2.94 2.43 9.39
C THR A 96 3.18 0.92 9.49
N PRO A 97 2.72 0.24 10.56
CA PRO A 97 2.85 -1.21 10.61
C PRO A 97 2.05 -1.71 9.41
N ASP A 98 2.79 -2.20 8.42
CA ASP A 98 2.19 -2.72 7.21
C ASP A 98 1.49 -4.01 7.62
N LEU A 99 0.21 -3.88 7.99
CA LEU A 99 -0.64 -4.99 8.40
C LEU A 99 -0.63 -6.09 7.32
N ARG A 100 -0.58 -5.68 6.06
CA ARG A 100 -0.54 -6.55 4.87
C ARG A 100 0.87 -7.11 4.62
N GLY A 101 1.92 -6.40 5.05
CA GLY A 101 3.29 -6.91 5.15
C GLY A 101 3.52 -7.89 6.32
N LEU A 102 2.81 -7.69 7.43
CA LEU A 102 2.76 -8.62 8.58
C LEU A 102 2.00 -9.90 8.22
N GLU A 103 0.92 -9.80 7.43
CA GLU A 103 0.26 -10.94 6.79
C GLU A 103 1.25 -11.75 5.92
N GLY A 104 2.13 -11.08 5.17
CA GLY A 104 3.23 -11.74 4.45
C GLY A 104 4.26 -12.46 5.34
N CYS A 105 4.32 -12.14 6.63
CA CYS A 105 5.22 -12.76 7.61
C CYS A 105 4.58 -13.92 8.39
N LEU A 106 3.30 -14.21 8.20
CA LEU A 106 2.56 -15.24 8.97
C LEU A 106 2.67 -16.68 8.41
N GLY A 107 3.43 -16.90 7.35
CA GLY A 107 3.71 -18.24 6.82
C GLY A 107 2.50 -18.92 6.18
N ASN A 108 2.38 -20.25 6.33
CA ASN A 108 1.47 -21.14 5.57
C ASN A 108 -0.05 -20.88 5.66
N TYR A 109 -0.49 -19.79 6.29
CA TYR A 109 -1.86 -19.30 6.15
C TYR A 109 -1.93 -18.45 4.87
N ASN A 110 -2.73 -18.86 3.89
CA ASN A 110 -3.00 -18.08 2.68
C ASN A 110 -3.82 -16.81 3.00
N THR A 111 -3.23 -15.84 3.69
CA THR A 111 -3.71 -14.45 3.74
C THR A 111 -3.46 -13.82 2.38
N MET A 112 -4.36 -14.10 1.44
CA MET A 112 -4.43 -13.38 0.17
C MET A 112 -4.67 -11.90 0.46
N VAL A 113 -3.67 -11.06 0.17
CA VAL A 113 -3.81 -9.60 0.24
C VAL A 113 -4.94 -9.20 -0.69
N SER A 114 -6.10 -8.84 -0.12
CA SER A 114 -7.24 -8.38 -0.90
C SER A 114 -6.89 -7.04 -1.54
N ALA A 115 -6.85 -7.00 -2.87
CA ALA A 115 -6.66 -5.76 -3.60
C ALA A 115 -7.82 -4.79 -3.33
N ASP A 116 -7.51 -3.50 -3.26
CA ASP A 116 -8.51 -2.45 -3.07
C ASP A 116 -9.30 -2.22 -4.38
N VAL A 117 -8.64 -2.49 -5.51
CA VAL A 117 -9.22 -2.48 -6.85
C VAL A 117 -8.62 -3.61 -7.70
N THR A 118 -9.47 -4.30 -8.45
CA THR A 118 -9.07 -5.16 -9.56
C THR A 118 -9.32 -4.41 -10.87
N TYR A 119 -8.26 -4.19 -11.64
CA TYR A 119 -8.35 -3.70 -13.02
C TYR A 119 -8.43 -4.86 -13.99
N VAL A 120 -9.45 -4.91 -14.84
CA VAL A 120 -9.57 -5.89 -15.91
C VAL A 120 -9.28 -5.20 -17.25
N GLY A 121 -8.13 -5.51 -17.84
CA GLY A 121 -7.68 -4.99 -19.12
C GLY A 121 -8.65 -5.37 -20.24
N ARG A 122 -8.93 -4.42 -21.13
CA ARG A 122 -9.83 -4.56 -22.27
C ARG A 122 -9.13 -3.95 -23.49
N LYS A 123 -9.02 -4.71 -24.58
CA LYS A 123 -8.31 -4.29 -25.79
C LYS A 123 -8.80 -2.92 -26.28
N GLU A 124 -7.88 -1.96 -26.44
CA GLU A 124 -8.11 -0.60 -26.94
C GLU A 124 -9.11 0.27 -26.12
N ALA A 125 -9.62 -0.25 -25.00
CA ALA A 125 -10.66 0.38 -24.18
C ALA A 125 -10.11 0.85 -22.82
N LYS A 126 -10.95 1.49 -22.00
CA LYS A 126 -10.61 1.68 -20.58
C LYS A 126 -10.70 0.32 -19.88
N PRO A 127 -9.84 0.02 -18.90
CA PRO A 127 -10.01 -1.17 -18.08
C PRO A 127 -11.34 -1.09 -17.34
N GLU A 128 -11.94 -2.24 -17.09
CA GLU A 128 -13.07 -2.38 -16.16
C GLU A 128 -12.52 -2.37 -14.72
N LEU A 129 -13.17 -1.62 -13.83
CA LEU A 129 -12.77 -1.50 -12.43
C LEU A 129 -13.73 -2.27 -11.54
N ILE A 130 -13.22 -3.27 -10.83
CA ILE A 130 -13.94 -3.98 -9.78
C ILE A 130 -13.36 -3.50 -8.44
N LEU A 131 -14.09 -2.61 -7.77
CA LEU A 131 -13.69 -2.13 -6.44
C LEU A 131 -13.93 -3.21 -5.37
N SER A 132 -13.10 -3.19 -4.32
CA SER A 132 -13.31 -3.97 -3.10
C SER A 132 -14.59 -3.53 -2.36
N ASP A 133 -15.16 -4.43 -1.56
CA ASP A 133 -16.37 -4.13 -0.80
C ASP A 133 -16.14 -3.12 0.33
N HIS A 134 -14.89 -2.98 0.81
CA HIS A 134 -14.57 -1.95 1.80
C HIS A 134 -14.72 -0.53 1.21
N LEU A 135 -14.55 -0.32 -0.10
CA LEU A 135 -14.77 0.97 -0.75
C LEU A 135 -16.24 1.22 -1.07
N LYS A 136 -17.00 0.20 -1.49
CA LYS A 136 -18.41 0.31 -1.95
C LYS A 136 -19.44 0.78 -0.92
N GLY A 137 -19.06 0.96 0.35
CA GLY A 137 -20.00 1.38 1.40
C GLY A 137 -20.92 0.27 1.92
N SER A 138 -20.79 -0.97 1.44
CA SER A 138 -21.58 -2.13 1.91
C SER A 138 -21.29 -2.46 3.38
N MET A 139 -20.03 -2.34 3.80
CA MET A 139 -19.66 -2.23 5.21
C MET A 139 -19.94 -0.80 5.72
N ARG A 140 -21.21 -0.53 5.99
CA ARG A 140 -21.61 0.61 6.83
C ARG A 140 -21.02 0.42 8.22
N LEU A 141 -20.55 1.52 8.81
CA LEU A 141 -20.14 1.57 10.20
C LEU A 141 -21.36 1.23 11.06
N SER A 142 -21.33 0.09 11.78
CA SER A 142 -22.41 -0.33 12.68
C SER A 142 -22.37 0.48 13.97
N ILE A 143 -22.70 1.76 13.84
CA ILE A 143 -22.70 2.75 14.92
C ILE A 143 -24.03 2.63 15.67
N MET A 144 -23.98 2.52 17.00
CA MET A 144 -25.17 2.75 17.82
C MET A 144 -25.59 4.22 17.68
N PRO A 145 -26.87 4.52 17.37
CA PRO A 145 -27.33 5.90 17.30
C PRO A 145 -27.20 6.54 18.68
N LEU A 146 -26.29 7.51 18.80
CA LEU A 146 -26.11 8.29 20.03
C LEU A 146 -27.08 9.47 20.06
N ASP A 147 -27.63 9.76 21.24
CA ASP A 147 -28.39 10.97 21.46
C ASP A 147 -27.44 12.17 21.61
N SER A 148 -27.46 13.06 20.61
CA SER A 148 -26.64 14.28 20.58
C SER A 148 -26.93 15.27 21.74
N SER A 149 -28.05 15.12 22.45
CA SER A 149 -28.36 15.92 23.65
C SER A 149 -27.62 15.41 24.89
N ILE A 150 -27.29 14.11 24.92
CA ILE A 150 -26.55 13.46 26.01
C ILE A 150 -25.05 13.44 25.72
N TYR A 151 -24.68 13.18 24.46
CA TYR A 151 -23.28 13.03 24.02
C TYR A 151 -22.91 13.99 22.87
N PRO A 152 -22.98 15.32 23.07
CA PRO A 152 -22.79 16.31 22.00
C PRO A 152 -21.39 16.26 21.36
N GLU A 153 -20.32 16.01 22.12
CA GLU A 153 -18.96 15.99 21.58
C GLU A 153 -18.59 14.66 20.93
N THR A 154 -19.04 13.53 21.51
CA THR A 154 -18.86 12.20 20.94
C THR A 154 -19.63 12.06 19.62
N SER A 155 -20.84 12.62 19.55
CA SER A 155 -21.61 12.68 18.29
C SER A 155 -20.85 13.48 17.22
N ARG A 156 -20.35 14.68 17.56
CA ARG A 156 -19.51 15.50 16.65
C ARG A 156 -18.24 14.78 16.19
N LEU A 157 -17.63 13.96 17.05
CA LEU A 157 -16.45 13.15 16.71
C LEU A 157 -16.80 12.03 15.72
N LEU A 158 -17.91 11.32 15.95
CA LEU A 158 -18.42 10.30 15.02
C LEU A 158 -18.79 10.91 13.66
N ASP A 159 -19.48 12.06 13.63
CA ASP A 159 -19.83 12.76 12.39
C ASP A 159 -18.59 13.13 11.57
N ARG A 160 -17.53 13.61 12.23
CA ARG A 160 -16.23 13.92 11.58
C ARG A 160 -15.54 12.66 11.05
N LEU A 161 -15.56 11.57 11.81
CA LEU A 161 -14.98 10.28 11.40
C LEU A 161 -15.73 9.69 10.19
N MET A 162 -17.06 9.73 10.19
CA MET A 162 -17.91 9.28 9.08
C MET A 162 -17.70 10.15 7.83
N SER A 163 -17.68 11.47 8.00
CA SER A 163 -17.43 12.41 6.89
C SER A 163 -16.05 12.18 6.27
N PHE A 164 -15.04 11.91 7.09
CA PHE A 164 -13.69 11.58 6.61
C PHE A 164 -13.63 10.23 5.88
N ASP A 165 -14.25 9.18 6.43
CA ASP A 165 -14.31 7.86 5.79
C ASP A 165 -14.99 7.95 4.42
N SER A 166 -16.12 8.67 4.31
CA SER A 166 -16.80 8.93 3.04
C SER A 166 -15.88 9.67 2.05
N TRP A 167 -15.31 10.81 2.46
CA TRP A 167 -14.39 11.59 1.62
C TRP A 167 -13.20 10.76 1.14
N LYS A 168 -12.60 9.99 2.04
CA LYS A 168 -11.42 9.14 1.75
C LYS A 168 -11.75 8.09 0.69
N ARG A 169 -12.89 7.40 0.83
CA ARG A 169 -13.38 6.42 -0.15
C ARG A 169 -13.67 7.09 -1.49
N ASP A 170 -14.34 8.24 -1.50
CA ASP A 170 -14.65 8.97 -2.73
C ASP A 170 -13.39 9.40 -3.51
N ILE A 171 -12.38 9.92 -2.81
CA ILE A 171 -11.09 10.29 -3.44
C ILE A 171 -10.32 9.03 -3.89
N LEU A 172 -10.31 7.94 -3.12
CA LEU A 172 -9.71 6.66 -3.54
C LEU A 172 -10.36 6.11 -4.82
N MET A 173 -11.70 6.06 -4.87
CA MET A 173 -12.43 5.60 -6.05
C MET A 173 -12.11 6.45 -7.29
N LYS A 174 -12.06 7.79 -7.15
CA LYS A 174 -11.62 8.70 -8.22
C LYS A 174 -10.16 8.42 -8.62
N ALA A 175 -9.26 8.26 -7.66
CA ALA A 175 -7.85 7.96 -7.91
C ALA A 175 -7.69 6.68 -8.74
N TYR A 176 -8.41 5.61 -8.39
CA TYR A 176 -8.36 4.35 -9.15
C TYR A 176 -8.90 4.49 -10.57
N VAL A 177 -10.00 5.23 -10.77
CA VAL A 177 -10.53 5.52 -12.11
C VAL A 177 -9.51 6.28 -12.96
N VAL A 178 -8.83 7.28 -12.39
CA VAL A 178 -7.79 8.05 -13.09
C VAL A 178 -6.59 7.17 -13.42
N ILE A 179 -6.05 6.42 -12.44
CA ILE A 179 -4.89 5.53 -12.63
C ILE A 179 -5.18 4.46 -13.70
N GLY A 180 -6.31 3.77 -13.61
CA GLY A 180 -6.71 2.77 -14.62
C GLY A 180 -6.90 3.38 -16.01
N GLY A 181 -7.49 4.57 -16.09
CA GLY A 181 -7.63 5.30 -17.36
C GLY A 181 -6.28 5.67 -17.99
N LYS A 182 -5.30 6.10 -17.19
CA LYS A 182 -3.96 6.49 -17.66
C LYS A 182 -3.10 5.27 -18.03
N GLN A 183 -3.19 4.17 -17.28
CA GLN A 183 -2.30 2.99 -17.45
C GLN A 183 -2.91 1.83 -18.25
N ARG A 184 -3.98 2.07 -19.02
CA ARG A 184 -4.69 1.04 -19.81
C ARG A 184 -3.77 0.17 -20.67
N GLU A 185 -2.77 0.75 -21.33
CA GLU A 185 -1.92 0.05 -22.32
C GLU A 185 -0.93 -0.91 -21.65
N TYR A 186 -0.48 -0.59 -20.43
CA TYR A 186 0.21 -1.55 -19.57
C TYR A 186 -0.75 -2.66 -19.10
N MET A 187 -1.98 -2.33 -18.70
CA MET A 187 -2.96 -3.30 -18.20
C MET A 187 -3.44 -4.30 -19.26
N GLU A 188 -3.35 -3.96 -20.56
CA GLU A 188 -3.71 -4.87 -21.65
C GLU A 188 -2.73 -6.06 -21.79
N GLU A 189 -1.42 -5.85 -21.60
CA GLU A 189 -0.37 -6.84 -21.92
C GLU A 189 0.65 -7.11 -20.80
N PHE A 190 0.62 -6.35 -19.70
CA PHE A 190 1.66 -6.26 -18.66
C PHE A 190 3.04 -5.77 -19.15
N ASP A 191 3.12 -5.10 -20.30
CA ASP A 191 4.38 -4.51 -20.77
C ASP A 191 4.68 -3.19 -20.04
N LYS A 192 5.61 -3.22 -19.07
CA LYS A 192 6.05 -2.01 -18.33
C LYS A 192 6.63 -0.92 -19.25
N ALA A 193 7.02 -1.23 -20.49
CA ALA A 193 7.44 -0.22 -21.47
C ALA A 193 6.26 0.57 -22.09
N LYS A 194 5.01 0.11 -21.91
CA LYS A 194 3.76 0.80 -22.30
C LYS A 194 3.13 1.61 -21.15
N PHE A 195 3.85 1.80 -20.05
CA PHE A 195 3.42 2.71 -18.99
C PHE A 195 3.40 4.16 -19.49
N ASN A 196 2.30 4.87 -19.21
CA ASN A 196 2.25 6.31 -19.39
C ASN A 196 2.91 7.01 -18.20
N ILE A 197 3.74 8.01 -18.47
CA ILE A 197 4.34 8.86 -17.42
C ILE A 197 3.20 9.60 -16.73
N PHE A 198 2.95 9.24 -15.47
CA PHE A 198 1.87 9.80 -14.66
C PHE A 198 2.26 9.63 -13.20
N ASN A 199 2.76 10.70 -12.58
CA ASN A 199 3.34 10.66 -11.24
C ASN A 199 2.33 11.10 -10.15
N GLN A 200 2.72 11.04 -8.87
CA GLN A 200 1.85 11.42 -7.74
C GLN A 200 1.38 12.89 -7.79
N GLY A 201 2.16 13.80 -8.37
CA GLY A 201 1.77 15.19 -8.59
C GLY A 201 0.77 15.35 -9.74
N ASP A 202 0.90 14.57 -10.81
CA ASP A 202 -0.09 14.54 -11.89
C ASP A 202 -1.45 14.05 -11.36
N LEU A 203 -1.43 12.99 -10.52
CA LEU A 203 -2.62 12.48 -9.83
C LEU A 203 -3.19 13.48 -8.81
N ALA A 204 -2.34 14.23 -8.11
CA ALA A 204 -2.77 15.28 -7.18
C ALA A 204 -3.53 16.41 -7.89
N ASN A 205 -3.02 16.84 -9.04
CA ASN A 205 -3.67 17.85 -9.90
C ASN A 205 -5.01 17.35 -10.48
N GLU A 206 -5.09 16.08 -10.93
CA GLU A 206 -6.33 15.48 -11.46
C GLU A 206 -7.41 15.26 -10.38
N LEU A 207 -7.02 15.23 -9.09
CA LEU A 207 -7.92 15.02 -7.95
C LEU A 207 -8.22 16.31 -7.15
N ASP A 208 -7.62 17.44 -7.50
CA ASP A 208 -7.69 18.73 -6.79
C ASP A 208 -7.35 18.61 -5.28
N ILE A 209 -6.25 17.91 -4.98
CA ILE A 209 -5.73 17.72 -3.62
C ILE A 209 -4.20 17.86 -3.57
N ASP A 210 -3.64 18.14 -2.39
CA ASP A 210 -2.20 18.28 -2.21
C ASP A 210 -1.42 16.96 -2.51
N HIS A 211 -0.21 17.08 -3.05
CA HIS A 211 0.67 15.95 -3.35
C HIS A 211 0.91 15.03 -2.13
N SER A 212 1.12 15.61 -0.94
CA SER A 212 1.32 14.82 0.27
C SER A 212 0.05 14.08 0.72
N THR A 213 -1.13 14.59 0.35
CA THR A 213 -2.42 13.90 0.55
C THR A 213 -2.52 12.66 -0.32
N VAL A 214 -2.25 12.79 -1.64
CA VAL A 214 -2.18 11.63 -2.55
C VAL A 214 -1.19 10.58 -2.04
N SER A 215 0.03 11.02 -1.71
CA SER A 215 1.11 10.12 -1.29
C SER A 215 0.72 9.25 -0.09
N ARG A 216 0.08 9.85 0.93
CA ARG A 216 -0.42 9.12 2.11
C ARG A 216 -1.63 8.25 1.82
N LEU A 217 -2.51 8.69 0.92
CA LEU A 217 -3.75 8.00 0.56
C LEU A 217 -3.48 6.69 -0.20
N ILE A 218 -2.52 6.70 -1.14
CA ILE A 218 -2.15 5.52 -1.95
C ILE A 218 -1.09 4.62 -1.30
N SER A 219 -0.50 5.05 -0.18
CA SER A 219 0.50 4.26 0.55
C SER A 219 -0.10 2.96 1.08
N ASN A 220 0.64 1.86 0.94
CA ASN A 220 0.25 0.49 1.34
C ASN A 220 -1.06 -0.03 0.70
N ARG A 221 -1.54 0.64 -0.35
CA ARG A 221 -2.68 0.20 -1.17
C ARG A 221 -2.19 -0.72 -2.30
N TRP A 222 -2.96 -1.76 -2.61
CA TRP A 222 -2.65 -2.74 -3.65
C TRP A 222 -3.73 -2.77 -4.74
N ALA A 223 -3.31 -2.97 -5.98
CA ALA A 223 -4.16 -3.34 -7.10
C ALA A 223 -3.89 -4.78 -7.53
N GLU A 224 -4.96 -5.48 -7.88
CA GLU A 224 -4.92 -6.63 -8.76
C GLU A 224 -5.10 -6.13 -10.20
N ILE A 225 -4.40 -6.74 -11.16
CA ILE A 225 -4.52 -6.41 -12.58
C ILE A 225 -4.67 -7.73 -13.33
N ARG A 226 -5.68 -7.82 -14.18
CA ARG A 226 -5.96 -8.96 -15.06
C ARG A 226 -5.82 -8.49 -16.50
N ASN A 227 -4.92 -9.08 -17.26
CA ASN A 227 -4.71 -8.70 -18.66
C ASN A 227 -5.71 -9.37 -19.62
N ILE A 228 -5.67 -9.02 -20.91
CA ILE A 228 -6.62 -9.55 -21.91
C ILE A 228 -6.50 -11.08 -22.10
N SER A 229 -5.35 -11.66 -21.75
CA SER A 229 -5.06 -13.09 -21.82
C SER A 229 -5.44 -13.86 -20.55
N GLY A 230 -6.05 -13.19 -19.56
CA GLY A 230 -6.41 -13.79 -18.27
C GLY A 230 -5.25 -13.96 -17.29
N GLY A 231 -4.05 -13.46 -17.62
CA GLY A 231 -2.93 -13.38 -16.69
C GLY A 231 -3.22 -12.39 -15.57
N GLN A 232 -2.67 -12.63 -14.38
CA GLN A 232 -2.95 -11.89 -13.15
C GLN A 232 -1.64 -11.36 -12.55
N GLN A 233 -1.62 -10.10 -12.10
CA GLN A 233 -0.52 -9.48 -11.37
C GLN A 233 -1.06 -8.68 -10.16
N PHE A 234 -0.26 -8.59 -9.10
CA PHE A 234 -0.52 -7.74 -7.95
C PHE A 234 0.59 -6.69 -7.84
N LEU A 235 0.23 -5.42 -7.71
CA LEU A 235 1.16 -4.30 -7.58
C LEU A 235 0.71 -3.32 -6.51
N TYR A 236 1.65 -2.58 -5.93
CA TYR A 236 1.29 -1.40 -5.14
C TYR A 236 0.72 -0.32 -6.06
N ILE A 237 -0.28 0.43 -5.59
CA ILE A 237 -0.89 1.52 -6.36
C ILE A 237 0.14 2.58 -6.76
N LYS A 238 1.15 2.82 -5.91
CA LYS A 238 2.27 3.74 -6.19
C LYS A 238 3.11 3.32 -7.41
N ASP A 239 3.19 2.02 -7.72
CA ASP A 239 4.01 1.50 -8.82
C ASP A 239 3.31 1.67 -10.18
N LEU A 240 2.00 1.95 -10.17
CA LEU A 240 1.22 2.41 -11.32
C LEU A 240 1.35 3.92 -11.57
N LEU A 241 2.22 4.61 -10.83
CA LEU A 241 2.55 6.02 -11.00
C LEU A 241 4.02 6.25 -11.42
N PRO A 242 4.46 5.67 -12.56
CA PRO A 242 5.86 5.64 -12.94
C PRO A 242 6.38 7.02 -13.34
N THR A 243 7.60 7.32 -12.90
CA THR A 243 8.31 8.53 -13.34
C THR A 243 8.92 8.34 -14.72
N LYS A 244 9.40 9.44 -15.31
CA LYS A 244 10.16 9.43 -16.57
C LYS A 244 11.41 8.54 -16.50
N ASP A 245 12.04 8.42 -15.34
CA ASP A 245 13.25 7.60 -15.17
C ASP A 245 12.92 6.12 -14.93
N ASP A 246 11.78 5.81 -14.30
CA ASP A 246 11.25 4.45 -14.26
C ASP A 246 10.94 3.93 -15.67
N LEU A 247 10.26 4.73 -16.51
CA LEU A 247 9.95 4.34 -17.88
C LEU A 247 11.21 4.11 -18.73
N LYS A 248 12.23 4.99 -18.61
CA LYS A 248 13.55 4.75 -19.23
C LYS A 248 14.15 3.42 -18.78
N ARG A 249 14.13 3.13 -17.48
CA ARG A 249 14.62 1.85 -16.92
C ARG A 249 13.86 0.67 -17.50
N TYR A 250 12.53 0.70 -17.58
CA TYR A 250 11.73 -0.40 -18.14
C TYR A 250 12.01 -0.63 -19.63
N ILE A 251 12.11 0.43 -20.43
CA ILE A 251 12.50 0.35 -21.85
C ILE A 251 13.91 -0.25 -21.99
N SER A 252 14.85 0.17 -21.13
CA SER A 252 16.20 -0.40 -21.11
C SER A 252 16.21 -1.87 -20.68
N PHE A 253 15.43 -2.26 -19.67
CA PHE A 253 15.34 -3.65 -19.21
C PHE A 253 14.75 -4.55 -20.31
N LYS A 254 13.75 -4.08 -21.07
CA LYS A 254 13.21 -4.79 -22.22
C LYS A 254 14.29 -5.08 -23.28
N LYS A 255 15.18 -4.12 -23.56
CA LYS A 255 16.34 -4.34 -24.46
C LYS A 255 17.36 -5.31 -23.87
N LEU A 256 17.78 -5.08 -22.62
CA LEU A 256 18.77 -5.92 -21.93
C LEU A 256 18.27 -7.37 -21.80
N ASN A 257 16.98 -7.60 -21.58
CA ASN A 257 16.35 -8.92 -21.56
C ASN A 257 16.34 -9.60 -22.93
N GLY A 258 16.34 -8.83 -24.04
CA GLY A 258 16.59 -9.37 -25.38
C GLY A 258 18.02 -9.92 -25.48
N ILE A 259 19.00 -9.10 -25.08
CA ILE A 259 20.42 -9.47 -25.09
C ILE A 259 20.70 -10.67 -24.18
N MET A 260 20.12 -10.75 -22.97
CA MET A 260 20.32 -11.91 -22.08
C MET A 260 19.75 -13.22 -22.65
N ARG A 261 18.68 -13.17 -23.44
CA ARG A 261 18.15 -14.36 -24.15
C ARG A 261 19.09 -14.79 -25.25
N GLU A 262 19.59 -13.83 -26.04
CA GLU A 262 20.58 -14.10 -27.08
C GLU A 262 21.86 -14.72 -26.50
N GLU A 263 22.38 -14.19 -25.39
CA GLU A 263 23.53 -14.79 -24.68
C GLU A 263 23.27 -16.25 -24.26
N PHE A 264 22.05 -16.53 -23.81
CA PHE A 264 21.63 -17.86 -23.37
C PHE A 264 21.50 -18.83 -24.55
N ASP A 265 20.85 -18.41 -25.64
CA ASP A 265 20.66 -19.19 -26.86
C ASP A 265 22.00 -19.48 -27.57
N LEU A 266 22.95 -18.55 -27.50
CA LEU A 266 24.33 -18.71 -28.00
C LEU A 266 25.25 -19.50 -27.05
N GLY A 267 24.84 -19.71 -25.80
CA GLY A 267 25.69 -20.31 -24.76
C GLY A 267 26.90 -19.45 -24.37
N GLN A 268 26.88 -18.15 -24.67
CA GLN A 268 28.00 -17.21 -24.48
C GLN A 268 27.50 -15.89 -23.90
N ALA A 269 28.01 -15.52 -22.73
CA ALA A 269 27.69 -14.25 -22.10
C ALA A 269 28.60 -13.11 -22.59
N TYR A 270 28.01 -11.98 -22.93
CA TYR A 270 28.69 -10.75 -23.32
C TYR A 270 29.24 -10.01 -22.10
N SER A 271 30.31 -9.24 -22.30
CA SER A 271 30.80 -8.27 -21.32
C SER A 271 29.91 -7.02 -21.28
N ASP A 272 29.93 -6.28 -20.16
CA ASP A 272 29.21 -5.00 -20.05
C ASP A 272 29.67 -3.95 -21.08
N ARG A 273 30.80 -4.19 -21.78
CA ARG A 273 31.24 -3.38 -22.92
C ARG A 273 30.52 -3.77 -24.20
N GLU A 274 30.48 -5.07 -24.52
CA GLU A 274 29.74 -5.57 -25.69
C GLU A 274 28.24 -5.23 -25.55
N ILE A 275 27.62 -5.42 -24.38
CA ILE A 275 26.22 -5.00 -24.11
C ILE A 275 26.01 -3.48 -24.29
N CYS A 276 27.04 -2.67 -24.06
CA CYS A 276 27.01 -1.21 -24.29
C CYS A 276 27.11 -0.86 -25.79
N GLU A 277 27.84 -1.66 -26.57
CA GLU A 277 28.04 -1.52 -28.02
C GLU A 277 26.83 -2.09 -28.80
N GLU A 278 26.16 -3.13 -28.28
CA GLU A 278 24.88 -3.75 -28.71
C GLU A 278 23.63 -2.84 -28.53
N ASN A 279 23.78 -1.54 -28.71
CA ASN A 279 22.68 -0.57 -28.87
C ASN A 279 21.66 -0.49 -27.69
N ALA A 280 22.12 -0.81 -26.48
CA ALA A 280 21.36 -0.58 -25.25
C ALA A 280 21.12 0.92 -24.97
N GLY A 281 21.99 1.81 -25.48
CA GLY A 281 21.94 3.25 -25.21
C GLY A 281 22.30 3.63 -23.77
N LEU A 282 22.85 2.67 -23.01
CA LEU A 282 23.26 2.83 -21.62
C LEU A 282 24.77 2.87 -21.52
N ALA A 283 25.32 3.74 -20.66
CA ALA A 283 26.73 3.66 -20.30
C ALA A 283 27.03 2.35 -19.56
N ARG A 284 28.22 1.77 -19.80
CA ARG A 284 28.71 0.54 -19.15
C ARG A 284 28.46 0.49 -17.63
N ARG A 285 28.75 1.58 -16.90
CA ARG A 285 28.52 1.67 -15.43
C ARG A 285 27.04 1.52 -15.05
N THR A 286 26.12 1.97 -15.90
CA THR A 286 24.67 1.82 -15.69
C THR A 286 24.24 0.37 -15.90
N ILE A 287 24.80 -0.32 -16.88
CA ILE A 287 24.56 -1.76 -17.11
C ILE A 287 25.03 -2.57 -15.90
N THR A 288 26.25 -2.32 -15.40
CA THR A 288 26.76 -2.98 -14.18
C THR A 288 25.83 -2.70 -12.98
N LYS A 289 25.48 -1.43 -12.71
CA LYS A 289 24.55 -1.05 -11.64
C LYS A 289 23.20 -1.76 -11.73
N TYR A 290 22.62 -1.85 -12.93
CA TYR A 290 21.35 -2.52 -13.15
C TYR A 290 21.46 -4.04 -12.96
N ARG A 291 22.58 -4.66 -13.36
CA ARG A 291 22.82 -6.08 -13.10
C ARG A 291 22.96 -6.35 -11.61
N ASP A 292 23.72 -5.54 -10.89
CA ASP A 292 23.91 -5.66 -9.43
C ASP A 292 22.57 -5.54 -8.69
N MET A 293 21.71 -4.60 -9.10
CA MET A 293 20.35 -4.42 -8.55
C MET A 293 19.41 -5.62 -8.79
N ASN A 294 19.64 -6.40 -9.84
CA ASN A 294 18.83 -7.58 -10.20
C ASN A 294 19.52 -8.91 -9.84
N GLY A 295 20.66 -8.88 -9.13
CA GLY A 295 21.44 -10.08 -8.81
C GLY A 295 21.99 -10.83 -10.03
N ILE A 296 22.15 -10.15 -11.17
CA ILE A 296 22.61 -10.77 -12.43
C ILE A 296 24.15 -10.85 -12.42
N PRO A 297 24.75 -12.06 -12.42
CA PRO A 297 26.19 -12.22 -12.22
C PRO A 297 27.02 -11.75 -13.42
N GLY A 298 28.34 -11.66 -13.22
CA GLY A 298 29.30 -11.18 -14.21
C GLY A 298 29.41 -12.08 -15.45
N GLY A 299 29.93 -11.53 -16.55
CA GLY A 299 30.11 -12.27 -17.81
C GLY A 299 30.83 -13.63 -17.66
N PRO A 300 31.92 -13.77 -16.87
CA PRO A 300 32.56 -15.07 -16.66
C PRO A 300 31.66 -16.12 -15.98
N GLU A 301 30.85 -15.69 -15.01
CA GLU A 301 29.95 -16.56 -14.26
C GLU A 301 28.70 -16.92 -15.07
N ARG A 302 28.10 -15.96 -15.80
CA ARG A 302 27.03 -16.24 -16.78
C ARG A 302 27.50 -17.23 -17.85
N ASN A 303 28.71 -17.05 -18.41
CA ASN A 303 29.30 -18.00 -19.37
C ASN A 303 29.38 -19.43 -18.80
N LEU A 304 29.78 -19.57 -17.53
CA LEU A 304 29.85 -20.88 -16.87
C LEU A 304 28.46 -21.49 -16.66
N VAL A 305 27.47 -20.68 -16.28
CA VAL A 305 26.07 -21.11 -16.13
C VAL A 305 25.46 -21.56 -17.46
N TYR A 306 25.63 -20.78 -18.53
CA TYR A 306 25.07 -21.08 -19.85
C TYR A 306 25.73 -22.33 -20.47
N LYS A 307 27.07 -22.43 -20.47
CA LYS A 307 27.80 -23.58 -21.05
C LYS A 307 27.53 -24.89 -20.32
N ASN A 308 27.31 -24.83 -19.01
CA ASN A 308 27.01 -26.03 -18.21
C ASN A 308 25.52 -26.41 -18.22
N GLY A 309 24.64 -25.62 -18.88
CA GLY A 309 23.20 -25.85 -18.89
C GLY A 309 22.55 -25.84 -17.50
N SER A 310 23.18 -25.19 -16.50
CA SER A 310 22.75 -25.27 -15.11
C SER A 310 21.50 -24.46 -14.79
N ARG A 311 21.02 -23.66 -15.75
CA ARG A 311 19.78 -22.88 -15.70
C ARG A 311 18.91 -23.24 -16.90
N LYS A 312 17.60 -23.35 -16.68
CA LYS A 312 16.61 -23.65 -17.74
C LYS A 312 16.26 -22.42 -18.59
N GLU A 313 16.58 -21.22 -18.10
CA GLU A 313 16.19 -19.94 -18.69
C GLU A 313 17.27 -18.87 -18.45
N ALA A 314 17.32 -17.89 -19.35
CA ALA A 314 18.21 -16.73 -19.29
C ALA A 314 18.09 -15.91 -17.99
N PHE A 315 19.10 -15.08 -17.70
CA PHE A 315 18.97 -14.05 -16.66
C PHE A 315 18.05 -12.92 -17.14
N VAL A 316 17.31 -12.29 -16.21
CA VAL A 316 16.26 -11.30 -16.51
C VAL A 316 16.37 -10.13 -15.54
N PHE A 317 16.20 -8.92 -16.06
CA PHE A 317 16.04 -7.66 -15.32
C PHE A 317 14.54 -7.36 -15.12
N GLU A 318 14.13 -7.00 -13.90
CA GLU A 318 12.72 -6.88 -13.47
C GLU A 318 12.25 -5.45 -13.12
#